data_AF-A0A1G2XHQ1-F1
#
_entry.id   AF-A0A1G2XHQ1-F1
#
_cell.length_a   1.000
_cell.length_b   1.000
_cell.length_c   1.000
_cell.angle_alpha   90.00
_cell.angle_beta   90.00
_cell.angle_gamma   90.00
#
_symmetry.space_group_name_H-M   'P 1'
#
loop_
_entity.id
_entity.type
_entity.pdbx_description
1 polymer ?
#
loop_
_entity_poly.entity_id
_entity_poly.type
_entity_poly.pdbx_seq_one_letter_code
_entity_poly.pdbx_strand_id
1 'polypeptide(L)'
;MANFNTAEDILRLAIGREIEANVFYNLLTQFVDDPQVRALCSELASEELEHKGILELELMKLGSVVKPPLAADIKNTVLPKPLDYMLEMARVSQMDLEKVVLLAMEKEKTSFRLYMDLLSSTTDPASRETMMNLAEEEARHKISFEIEYERLATTRKKQ
;
A
#
# COMPACT_ATOMS: atom_id res chain seq x y z
N MET A 1 0.03 1.27 -22.98
CA MET A 1 -0.17 0.22 -21.97
C MET A 1 1.21 -0.35 -21.70
N ALA A 2 1.76 -0.12 -20.51
CA ALA A 2 3.09 -0.65 -20.18
C ALA A 2 2.99 -2.17 -20.08
N ASN A 3 3.80 -2.89 -20.86
CA ASN A 3 3.89 -4.35 -20.78
C ASN A 3 4.77 -4.69 -19.57
N PHE A 4 4.15 -5.02 -18.43
CA PHE A 4 4.82 -5.53 -17.25
C PHE A 4 5.17 -7.00 -17.49
N ASN A 5 6.29 -7.27 -18.18
CA ASN A 5 6.69 -8.65 -18.52
C ASN A 5 7.87 -9.16 -17.69
N THR A 6 8.38 -8.36 -16.75
CA THR A 6 9.53 -8.74 -15.93
C THR A 6 9.23 -8.60 -14.44
N ALA A 7 9.82 -9.47 -13.62
CA ALA A 7 9.75 -9.35 -12.16
C ALA A 7 10.26 -7.98 -11.66
N GLU A 8 11.18 -7.35 -12.41
CA GLU A 8 11.66 -6.00 -12.12
C GLU A 8 10.54 -4.95 -12.21
N ASP A 9 9.73 -4.99 -13.28
CA ASP A 9 8.65 -4.01 -13.47
C ASP A 9 7.58 -4.14 -12.38
N ILE A 10 7.28 -5.37 -11.97
CA ILE A 10 6.31 -5.65 -10.92
C ILE A 10 6.86 -5.20 -9.55
N LEU A 11 8.15 -5.41 -9.26
CA LEU A 11 8.78 -4.89 -8.04
C LEU A 11 8.79 -3.36 -8.00
N ARG A 12 9.08 -2.70 -9.12
CA ARG A 12 9.02 -1.23 -9.22
C ARG A 12 7.60 -0.70 -8.99
N LEU A 13 6.60 -1.43 -9.50
CA LEU A 13 5.20 -1.12 -9.24
C LEU A 13 4.87 -1.29 -7.75
N ALA A 14 5.30 -2.39 -7.12
CA ALA A 14 5.09 -2.65 -5.69
C ALA A 14 5.72 -1.55 -4.82
N ILE A 15 6.98 -1.19 -5.07
CA ILE A 15 7.65 -0.07 -4.38
C ILE A 15 6.85 1.23 -4.54
N GLY A 16 6.33 1.49 -5.75
CA GLY A 16 5.45 2.63 -6.00
C GLY A 16 4.22 2.60 -5.09
N ARG A 17 3.56 1.43 -4.97
CA ARG A 17 2.37 1.20 -4.15
C ARG A 17 2.61 1.42 -2.66
N GLU A 18 3.71 0.92 -2.11
CA GLU A 18 4.05 1.15 -0.69
C GLU A 18 4.25 2.63 -0.39
N ILE A 19 4.86 3.39 -1.32
CA ILE A 19 4.99 4.84 -1.19
C ILE A 19 3.60 5.50 -1.21
N GLU A 20 2.69 5.11 -2.11
CA GLU A 20 1.34 5.68 -2.12
C GLU A 20 0.59 5.37 -0.82
N ALA A 21 0.70 4.15 -0.32
CA ALA A 21 0.03 3.68 0.89
C ALA A 21 0.57 4.36 2.15
N ASN A 22 1.89 4.45 2.31
CA ASN A 22 2.52 5.23 3.38
C ASN A 22 2.01 6.67 3.42
N VAL A 23 2.00 7.35 2.26
CA VAL A 23 1.58 8.75 2.20
C VAL A 23 0.07 8.83 2.47
N PHE A 24 -0.75 7.95 1.90
CA PHE A 24 -2.19 7.83 2.18
C PHE A 24 -2.48 7.69 3.67
N TYR A 25 -1.85 6.74 4.36
CA TYR A 25 -2.07 6.49 5.78
C TYR A 25 -1.59 7.65 6.65
N ASN A 26 -0.43 8.24 6.35
CA ASN A 26 0.05 9.44 7.03
C ASN A 26 -0.94 10.59 6.92
N LEU A 27 -1.54 10.81 5.75
CA LEU A 27 -2.54 11.84 5.62
C LEU A 27 -3.85 11.50 6.32
N LEU A 28 -4.31 10.24 6.29
CA LEU A 28 -5.48 9.83 7.06
C LEU A 28 -5.35 10.18 8.54
N THR A 29 -4.15 10.05 9.13
CA THR A 29 -3.94 10.42 10.53
C THR A 29 -4.28 11.88 10.85
N GLN A 30 -4.22 12.77 9.86
CA GLN A 30 -4.50 14.21 10.00
C GLN A 30 -5.99 14.55 9.93
N PHE A 31 -6.81 13.69 9.30
CA PHE A 31 -8.22 13.97 9.04
C PHE A 31 -9.18 13.04 9.79
N VAL A 32 -8.68 11.91 10.30
CA VAL A 32 -9.49 10.97 11.06
C VAL A 32 -9.51 11.37 12.53
N ASP A 33 -10.70 11.66 13.06
CA ASP A 33 -10.89 12.03 14.48
C ASP A 33 -10.89 10.83 15.43
N ASP A 34 -11.25 9.63 14.95
CA ASP A 34 -11.28 8.43 15.78
C ASP A 34 -9.86 8.01 16.18
N PRO A 35 -9.53 7.94 17.49
CA PRO A 35 -8.18 7.61 17.94
C PRO A 35 -7.72 6.19 17.58
N GLN A 36 -8.63 5.22 17.48
CA GLN A 36 -8.29 3.83 17.15
C GLN A 36 -7.92 3.73 15.67
N VAL A 37 -8.72 4.32 14.80
CA VAL A 37 -8.42 4.37 13.36
C VAL A 37 -7.15 5.17 13.08
N ARG A 38 -6.94 6.28 13.81
CA ARG A 38 -5.72 7.09 13.68
C ARG A 38 -4.47 6.31 14.08
N ALA A 39 -4.52 5.54 15.17
CA ALA A 39 -3.42 4.70 15.62
C ALA A 39 -3.10 3.62 14.58
N LEU A 40 -4.11 2.90 14.10
CA LEU A 40 -3.97 1.89 13.05
C LEU A 40 -3.33 2.47 11.78
N CYS A 41 -3.77 3.64 11.32
CA CYS A 41 -3.17 4.30 10.15
C CYS A 41 -1.71 4.69 10.40
N SER A 42 -1.36 5.13 11.62
CA SER A 42 0.03 5.48 11.94
C SER A 42 0.95 4.27 11.95
N GLU A 43 0.47 3.13 12.46
CA GLU A 43 1.21 1.87 12.49
C GLU A 43 1.47 1.38 11.06
N LEU A 44 0.40 1.28 10.25
CA LEU A 44 0.50 0.86 8.85
C LEU A 44 1.42 1.78 8.05
N ALA A 45 1.32 3.10 8.23
CA ALA A 45 2.24 4.01 7.55
C ALA A 45 3.72 3.67 7.82
N SER A 46 4.06 3.21 9.03
CA SER A 46 5.43 2.78 9.35
C SER A 46 5.77 1.47 8.64
N GLU A 47 4.87 0.48 8.69
CA GLU A 47 5.05 -0.85 8.09
C GLU A 47 5.24 -0.78 6.57
N GLU A 48 4.50 0.09 5.88
CA GLU A 48 4.64 0.35 4.44
C GLU A 48 6.07 0.82 4.06
N LEU A 49 6.75 1.55 4.95
CA LEU A 49 8.16 1.93 4.72
C LEU A 49 9.11 0.74 4.88
N GLU A 50 8.78 -0.20 5.77
CA GLU A 50 9.53 -1.44 5.95
C GLU A 50 9.35 -2.35 4.73
N HIS A 51 8.11 -2.53 4.25
CA HIS A 51 7.80 -3.25 3.02
C HIS A 51 8.55 -2.66 1.83
N LYS A 52 8.53 -1.33 1.67
CA LYS A 52 9.32 -0.63 0.65
C LYS A 52 10.79 -1.01 0.72
N GLY A 53 11.37 -1.01 1.92
CA GLY A 53 12.77 -1.38 2.12
C GLY A 53 13.06 -2.82 1.70
N ILE A 54 12.18 -3.76 2.04
CA ILE A 54 12.26 -5.16 1.64
C ILE A 54 12.22 -5.29 0.11
N LEU A 55 11.27 -4.63 -0.55
CA LEU A 55 11.13 -4.67 -2.01
C LEU A 55 12.31 -4.03 -2.74
N GLU A 56 12.89 -2.96 -2.19
CA GLU A 56 14.12 -2.35 -2.73
C GLU A 56 15.30 -3.32 -2.65
N LEU A 57 15.42 -4.11 -1.59
CA LEU A 57 16.44 -5.16 -1.48
C LEU A 57 16.22 -6.27 -2.50
N GLU A 58 14.98 -6.71 -2.71
CA GLU A 58 14.65 -7.69 -3.76
C GLU A 58 15.01 -7.17 -5.15
N LEU A 59 14.74 -5.90 -5.42
CA LEU A 59 15.12 -5.25 -6.68
C LEU A 59 16.65 -5.20 -6.86
N MET A 60 17.40 -4.92 -5.79
CA MET A 60 18.88 -4.93 -5.81
C MET A 60 19.46 -6.32 -6.10
N LYS A 61 18.83 -7.40 -5.61
CA LYS A 61 19.27 -8.78 -5.90
C LYS A 61 19.23 -9.11 -7.39
N LEU A 62 18.37 -8.46 -8.16
CA LEU A 62 18.28 -8.60 -9.62
C LEU A 62 19.40 -7.85 -10.37
N GLY A 63 20.34 -7.20 -9.65
CA GLY A 63 21.39 -6.37 -10.23
C GLY A 63 20.93 -4.96 -10.61
N SER A 64 19.69 -4.59 -10.24
CA SER A 64 19.08 -3.31 -10.53
C SER A 64 19.06 -2.43 -9.27
N VAL A 65 19.70 -1.27 -9.32
CA VAL A 65 19.58 -0.25 -8.26
C VAL A 65 18.42 0.69 -8.57
N VAL A 66 17.64 1.03 -7.54
CA VAL A 66 16.76 2.21 -7.60
C VAL A 66 17.67 3.43 -7.63
N LYS A 67 17.90 4.01 -8.80
CA LYS A 67 18.50 5.34 -8.87
C LYS A 67 17.51 6.32 -8.22
N PRO A 68 17.96 7.25 -7.38
CA PRO A 68 17.08 8.34 -6.94
C PRO A 68 16.51 8.99 -8.20
N PRO A 69 15.19 9.24 -8.26
CA PRO A 69 14.54 9.62 -9.50
C PRO A 69 15.17 10.91 -10.03
N LEU A 70 15.91 10.83 -11.14
CA LEU A 70 16.21 12.03 -11.92
C LEU A 70 14.88 12.52 -12.47
N ALA A 71 14.64 13.84 -12.43
CA ALA A 71 13.38 14.46 -12.83
C ALA A 71 12.88 14.09 -14.25
N ALA A 72 13.73 13.48 -15.09
CA ALA A 72 13.38 12.99 -16.41
C ALA A 72 12.69 11.60 -16.43
N ASP A 73 12.89 10.76 -15.41
CA ASP A 73 12.34 9.39 -15.33
C ASP A 73 10.91 9.34 -14.76
N ILE A 74 10.40 10.49 -14.29
CA ILE A 74 9.03 10.65 -13.75
C ILE A 74 7.95 10.21 -14.76
N LYS A 75 8.25 10.15 -16.06
CA LYS A 75 7.32 9.64 -17.07
C LYS A 75 7.10 8.12 -17.03
N ASN A 76 8.06 7.35 -16.52
CA ASN A 76 8.04 5.88 -16.53
C ASN A 76 8.00 5.25 -15.13
N THR A 77 8.29 6.01 -14.06
CA THR A 77 7.91 5.60 -12.71
C THR A 77 6.40 5.65 -12.57
N VAL A 78 5.80 4.52 -12.21
CA VAL A 78 4.43 4.43 -11.70
C VAL A 78 4.40 4.99 -10.27
N LEU A 79 4.89 6.21 -10.09
CA LEU A 79 4.60 7.00 -8.90
C LEU A 79 3.29 7.73 -9.21
N PRO A 80 2.30 7.70 -8.31
CA PRO A 80 1.07 8.43 -8.52
C PRO A 80 1.44 9.91 -8.64
N LYS A 81 0.84 10.60 -9.60
CA LYS A 81 1.14 12.01 -9.77
C LYS A 81 0.68 12.73 -8.51
N PRO A 82 1.42 13.73 -8.02
CA PRO A 82 1.01 14.53 -6.86
C PRO A 82 -0.41 15.10 -6.96
N LEU A 83 -0.91 15.32 -8.19
CA LEU A 83 -2.27 15.78 -8.45
C LEU A 83 -3.34 14.70 -8.22
N ASP A 84 -3.07 13.45 -8.60
CA ASP A 84 -3.98 12.33 -8.39
C ASP A 84 -4.18 12.10 -6.88
N TYR A 85 -3.09 12.26 -6.14
CA TYR A 85 -3.06 12.21 -4.69
C TYR A 85 -3.90 13.32 -4.02
N MET A 86 -3.79 14.57 -4.50
CA MET A 86 -4.60 15.68 -3.97
C MET A 86 -6.10 15.48 -4.20
N LEU A 87 -6.50 14.88 -5.32
CA LEU A 87 -7.91 14.59 -5.63
C LEU A 87 -8.47 13.47 -4.74
N GLU A 88 -7.68 12.44 -4.49
CA GLU A 88 -8.04 11.35 -3.59
C GLU A 88 -8.19 11.85 -2.14
N MET A 89 -7.29 12.75 -1.71
CA MET A 89 -7.38 13.41 -0.41
C MET A 89 -8.60 14.32 -0.25
N ALA A 90 -8.91 15.13 -1.26
CA ALA A 90 -10.12 15.95 -1.25
C ALA A 90 -11.37 15.07 -1.13
N ARG A 91 -11.39 13.92 -1.82
CA ARG A 91 -12.46 12.94 -1.70
C ARG A 91 -12.53 12.34 -0.30
N VAL A 92 -11.41 11.90 0.26
CA VAL A 92 -11.31 11.30 1.59
C VAL A 92 -11.75 12.27 2.70
N SER A 93 -11.36 13.55 2.61
CA SER A 93 -11.78 14.57 3.58
C SER A 93 -13.30 14.83 3.62
N GLN A 94 -14.02 14.40 2.57
CA GLN A 94 -15.48 14.49 2.46
C GLN A 94 -16.18 13.15 2.72
N MET A 95 -15.41 12.07 2.91
CA MET A 95 -15.94 10.73 3.14
C MET A 95 -16.26 10.51 4.61
N ASP A 96 -17.34 9.76 4.85
CA ASP A 96 -17.61 9.15 6.16
C ASP A 96 -16.48 8.18 6.51
N LEU A 97 -16.14 8.07 7.79
CA LEU A 97 -15.04 7.23 8.27
C LEU A 97 -15.20 5.77 7.83
N GLU A 98 -16.44 5.26 7.78
CA GLU A 98 -16.75 3.93 7.24
C GLU A 98 -16.25 3.75 5.79
N LYS A 99 -16.41 4.78 4.94
CA LYS A 99 -15.96 4.73 3.55
C LYS A 99 -14.45 4.82 3.42
N VAL A 100 -13.80 5.53 4.34
CA VAL A 100 -12.34 5.59 4.43
C VAL A 100 -11.78 4.21 4.79
N VAL A 101 -12.38 3.54 5.78
CA VAL A 101 -11.99 2.17 6.16
C VAL A 101 -12.21 1.19 5.01
N LEU A 102 -13.33 1.29 4.28
CA LEU A 102 -13.56 0.46 3.08
C LEU A 102 -12.52 0.71 1.97
N LEU A 103 -12.09 1.96 1.78
CA LEU A 103 -11.04 2.29 0.82
C LEU A 103 -9.72 1.65 1.22
N ALA A 104 -9.34 1.74 2.50
CA ALA A 104 -8.15 1.09 3.03
C ALA A 104 -8.19 -0.44 2.80
N MET A 105 -9.31 -1.10 3.10
CA MET A 105 -9.48 -2.54 2.83
C MET A 105 -9.25 -2.93 1.37
N GLU A 106 -9.71 -2.13 0.41
CA GLU A 106 -9.48 -2.40 -1.01
C GLU A 106 -8.04 -2.11 -1.44
N LYS A 107 -7.33 -1.18 -0.77
CA LYS A 107 -5.89 -1.00 -0.95
C LYS A 107 -5.11 -2.22 -0.48
N GLU A 108 -5.36 -2.70 0.74
CA GLU A 108 -4.72 -3.91 1.29
C GLU A 108 -4.92 -5.13 0.40
N LYS A 109 -6.16 -5.36 -0.05
CA LYS A 109 -6.48 -6.44 -1.00
C LYS A 109 -5.75 -6.31 -2.34
N THR A 110 -5.42 -5.09 -2.75
CA THR A 110 -4.69 -4.85 -4.00
C THR A 110 -3.20 -5.11 -3.82
N SER A 111 -2.60 -4.68 -2.70
CA SER A 111 -1.21 -5.01 -2.34
C SER A 111 -1.03 -6.52 -2.18
N PHE A 112 -1.94 -7.20 -1.47
CA PHE A 112 -1.97 -8.66 -1.35
C PHE A 112 -1.87 -9.37 -2.71
N ARG A 113 -2.73 -8.97 -3.66
CA ARG A 113 -2.75 -9.57 -5.01
C ARG A 113 -1.45 -9.31 -5.76
N LEU A 114 -0.89 -8.12 -5.62
CA LEU A 114 0.38 -7.77 -6.25
C LEU A 114 1.53 -8.65 -5.73
N TYR A 115 1.57 -8.93 -4.44
CA TYR A 115 2.56 -9.83 -3.86
C TYR A 115 2.36 -11.30 -4.29
N MET A 116 1.11 -11.74 -4.43
CA MET A 116 0.82 -13.07 -4.99
C MET A 116 1.23 -13.19 -6.47
N ASP A 117 1.09 -12.12 -7.24
CA ASP A 117 1.56 -12.06 -8.62
C ASP A 117 3.10 -12.11 -8.67
N LEU A 118 3.78 -11.36 -7.79
CA LEU A 118 5.24 -11.41 -7.63
C LEU A 118 5.73 -12.81 -7.25
N LEU A 119 5.08 -13.43 -6.26
CA LEU A 119 5.36 -14.80 -5.82
C LEU A 119 5.24 -15.79 -6.99
N SER A 120 4.26 -15.61 -7.87
CA SER A 120 4.05 -16.48 -9.04
C SER A 120 5.09 -16.24 -10.14
N SER A 121 5.66 -15.03 -10.20
CA SER A 121 6.68 -14.63 -11.19
C SER A 121 8.12 -14.93 -10.76
N THR A 122 8.37 -15.21 -9.48
CA THR A 122 9.72 -15.42 -8.94
C THR A 122 10.04 -16.88 -8.65
N THR A 123 11.26 -17.30 -9.01
CA THR A 123 11.75 -18.68 -8.87
C THR A 123 12.70 -18.87 -7.68
N ASP A 124 13.30 -17.79 -7.17
CA ASP A 124 14.23 -17.85 -6.05
C ASP A 124 13.48 -18.16 -4.74
N PRO A 125 13.83 -19.24 -4.00
CA PRO A 125 13.12 -19.61 -2.79
C PRO A 125 13.05 -18.53 -1.72
N ALA A 126 14.11 -17.73 -1.54
CA ALA A 126 14.15 -16.68 -0.52
C ALA A 126 13.27 -15.48 -0.92
N SER A 127 13.30 -15.08 -2.19
CA SER A 127 12.37 -14.07 -2.72
C SER A 127 10.92 -14.54 -2.62
N ARG A 128 10.64 -15.82 -2.87
CA ARG A 128 9.28 -16.39 -2.72
C ARG A 128 8.79 -16.31 -1.28
N GLU A 129 9.63 -16.70 -0.32
CA GLU A 129 9.30 -16.57 1.11
C GLU A 129 9.02 -15.12 1.49
N THR A 130 9.84 -14.19 0.99
CA THR A 130 9.68 -12.75 1.22
C THR A 130 8.33 -12.25 0.69
N MET A 131 7.96 -12.58 -0.55
CA MET A 131 6.67 -12.17 -1.11
C MET A 131 5.48 -12.80 -0.38
N MET A 132 5.62 -14.04 0.11
CA MET A 132 4.59 -14.69 0.92
C MET A 132 4.38 -13.95 2.24
N ASN A 133 5.46 -13.59 2.94
CA ASN A 133 5.37 -12.87 4.22
C ASN A 133 4.68 -11.52 4.04
N LEU A 134 5.07 -10.73 3.03
CA LEU A 134 4.42 -9.46 2.71
C LEU A 134 2.93 -9.65 2.40
N ALA A 135 2.57 -10.66 1.59
CA ALA A 135 1.17 -10.97 1.31
C ALA A 135 0.38 -11.32 2.59
N GLU A 136 0.96 -12.12 3.49
CA GLU A 136 0.31 -12.44 4.76
C GLU A 136 0.11 -11.21 5.65
N GLU A 137 1.04 -10.25 5.64
CA GLU A 137 0.93 -8.98 6.36
C GLU A 137 -0.24 -8.14 5.83
N GLU A 138 -0.36 -7.94 4.51
CA GLU A 138 -1.51 -7.19 3.95
C GLU A 138 -2.85 -7.88 4.21
N ALA A 139 -2.87 -9.22 4.25
CA ALA A 139 -4.06 -9.94 4.65
C ALA A 139 -4.45 -9.66 6.11
N ARG A 140 -3.47 -9.52 7.02
CA ARG A 140 -3.71 -9.13 8.43
C ARG A 140 -4.18 -7.68 8.52
N HIS A 141 -3.57 -6.75 7.78
CA HIS A 141 -4.00 -5.35 7.73
C HIS A 141 -5.44 -5.21 7.28
N LYS A 142 -5.83 -5.94 6.23
CA LYS A 142 -7.22 -6.00 5.77
C LYS A 142 -8.17 -6.48 6.88
N ILE A 143 -7.80 -7.52 7.63
CA ILE A 143 -8.61 -8.03 8.74
C ILE A 143 -8.74 -6.98 9.85
N SER A 144 -7.67 -6.26 10.18
CA SER A 144 -7.71 -5.16 11.16
C SER A 144 -8.71 -4.08 10.76
N PHE A 145 -8.74 -3.70 9.47
CA PHE A 145 -9.76 -2.77 8.97
C PHE A 145 -11.17 -3.35 8.95
N GLU A 146 -11.35 -4.65 8.68
CA GLU A 146 -12.67 -5.30 8.76
C GLU A 146 -13.26 -5.24 10.17
N ILE A 147 -12.44 -5.51 11.19
CA ILE A 147 -12.84 -5.40 12.60
C ILE A 147 -13.26 -3.97 12.92
N GLU A 148 -12.49 -2.99 12.45
CA GLU A 148 -12.79 -1.59 12.70
C GLU A 148 -14.06 -1.13 11.97
N TYR A 149 -14.29 -1.60 10.74
CA TYR A 149 -15.52 -1.36 10.01
C TYR A 149 -16.75 -1.92 10.75
N GLU A 150 -16.66 -3.15 11.29
CA GLU A 150 -17.73 -3.74 12.09
C GLU A 150 -18.01 -2.96 13.38
N ARG A 151 -16.97 -2.45 14.04
CA ARG A 151 -17.07 -1.59 15.23
C ARG A 151 -17.84 -0.31 14.94
N LEU A 152 -17.49 0.37 13.84
CA LEU A 152 -18.15 1.59 13.39
C LEU A 152 -19.63 1.34 13.05
N ALA A 153 -19.90 0.29 12.25
CA ALA A 153 -21.25 -0.09 11.85
C ALA A 153 -22.14 -0.45 13.05
N THR A 154 -21.58 -1.08 14.08
CA THR A 154 -22.31 -1.43 15.31
C THR A 154 -22.61 -0.21 16.17
N THR A 155 -21.68 0.75 16.23
CA THR A 155 -21.84 2.00 17.00
C THR A 155 -22.94 2.88 16.41
N ARG A 156 -23.02 2.94 15.07
CA ARG A 156 -24.07 3.66 14.34
C ARG A 156 -25.47 3.11 14.58
N LYS A 157 -25.65 1.79 14.67
CA LYS A 157 -26.96 1.17 14.93
C LYS A 157 -27.51 1.43 16.35
N LYS A 158 -26.67 1.93 17.26
CA LYS A 158 -27.04 2.25 18.64
C LYS A 158 -27.35 3.74 18.87
N GLN A 159 -27.15 4.59 17.86
CA GLN A 159 -27.59 5.99 17.84
C GLN A 159 -28.93 6.12 17.10
#